data_AF-T0N4Z7-F1
#
_entry.id   AF-T0N4Z7-F1
#
_cell.length_a   1.000
_cell.length_b   1.000
_cell.length_c   1.000
_cell.angle_alpha   90.00
_cell.angle_beta   90.00
_cell.angle_gamma   90.00
#
_symmetry.space_group_name_H-M   'P 1'
#
loop_
_entity.id
_entity.type
_entity.pdbx_description
1 polymer ?
#
loop_
_entity_poly.entity_id
_entity_poly.type
_entity_poly.pdbx_seq_one_letter_code
_entity_poly.pdbx_strand_id
1 'polypeptide(L)'
;MDKTKTTAYLALIGTIMFWGVSFISMKIVLEAFSPVAFAVVRFIIATSILIVVKMKTNKEKVKKEDLKLMALTWIFCHHLYIFGVKIMV
;
A
#
# COMPACT_ATOMS: atom_id res chain seq x y z
N MET A 1 34.17 -3.10 0.67
CA MET A 1 32.79 -3.06 0.11
C MET A 1 32.16 -1.74 0.54
N ASP A 2 31.70 -0.93 -0.41
CA ASP A 2 31.18 0.42 -0.17
C ASP A 2 29.96 0.36 0.76
N LYS A 3 30.07 0.87 2.00
CA LYS A 3 29.05 0.72 3.06
C LYS A 3 27.66 1.16 2.58
N THR A 4 27.62 2.16 1.71
CA THR A 4 26.42 2.70 1.07
C THR A 4 25.70 1.66 0.19
N LYS A 5 26.46 0.86 -0.57
CA LYS A 5 25.91 -0.20 -1.43
C LYS A 5 25.38 -1.35 -0.59
N THR A 6 26.11 -1.76 0.46
CA THR A 6 25.67 -2.84 1.35
C THR A 6 24.36 -2.48 2.06
N THR A 7 24.23 -1.25 2.57
CA THR A 7 22.97 -0.78 3.16
C THR A 7 21.83 -0.73 2.14
N ALA A 8 22.10 -0.30 0.90
CA ALA A 8 21.08 -0.30 -0.16
C ALA A 8 20.59 -1.72 -0.50
N TYR A 9 21.50 -2.70 -0.62
CA TYR A 9 21.12 -4.09 -0.85
C TYR A 9 20.33 -4.69 0.32
N LEU A 10 20.71 -4.39 1.57
CA LEU A 10 19.95 -4.82 2.75
C LEU A 10 18.55 -4.20 2.78
N ALA A 11 18.42 -2.91 2.47
CA ALA A 11 17.14 -2.24 2.37
C ALA A 11 16.25 -2.84 1.26
N LEU A 12 16.85 -3.19 0.11
CA LEU A 12 16.16 -3.88 -0.98
C LEU A 12 15.64 -5.25 -0.54
N ILE A 13 16.48 -6.06 0.10
CA ILE A 13 16.07 -7.38 0.61
C ILE A 13 14.92 -7.24 1.62
N GLY A 14 15.04 -6.31 2.56
CA GLY A 14 13.98 -6.03 3.53
C GLY A 14 12.67 -5.61 2.86
N THR A 15 12.75 -4.77 1.83
CA THR A 15 11.60 -4.36 1.03
C THR A 15 10.96 -5.56 0.34
N ILE A 16 11.73 -6.40 -0.34
CA ILE A 16 11.23 -7.60 -1.02
C ILE A 16 10.54 -8.54 -0.04
N MET A 17 11.13 -8.78 1.14
CA MET A 17 10.50 -9.63 2.16
C MET A 17 9.18 -9.04 2.67
N PHE A 18 9.16 -7.74 2.97
CA PHE A 18 7.95 -7.07 3.48
C PHE A 18 6.79 -7.12 2.47
N TRP A 19 7.07 -6.82 1.20
CA TRP A 19 6.06 -6.87 0.14
C TRP A 19 5.71 -8.31 -0.27
N GLY A 20 6.66 -9.24 -0.23
CA GLY A 20 6.44 -10.67 -0.53
C GLY A 20 5.51 -11.34 0.48
N VAL A 21 5.72 -11.12 1.78
CA VAL A 21 4.83 -11.64 2.83
C VAL A 21 3.43 -11.03 2.71
N SER A 22 3.34 -9.72 2.42
CA SER A 22 2.06 -9.05 2.21
C SER A 22 1.24 -9.67 1.07
N PHE A 23 1.90 -10.14 0.00
CA PHE A 23 1.23 -10.79 -1.12
C PHE A 23 0.60 -12.14 -0.74
N ILE A 24 1.34 -12.95 0.01
CA ILE A 24 0.87 -14.25 0.51
C ILE A 24 -0.34 -14.04 1.44
N SER A 25 -0.25 -13.08 2.37
CA SER A 25 -1.36 -12.75 3.27
C SER A 25 -2.61 -12.28 2.52
N MET A 26 -2.45 -11.53 1.43
CA MET A 26 -3.58 -11.11 0.60
C MET A 26 -4.31 -12.29 -0.02
N LYS A 27 -3.60 -13.32 -0.51
CA LYS A 27 -4.22 -14.51 -1.11
C LYS A 27 -5.18 -15.19 -0.13
N ILE A 28 -4.73 -15.41 1.11
CA ILE A 28 -5.51 -16.03 2.19
C ILE A 28 -6.75 -15.17 2.53
N VAL A 29 -6.57 -13.86 2.65
CA VAL A 29 -7.68 -12.96 2.99
C VAL A 29 -8.71 -12.87 1.85
N LEU A 30 -8.27 -12.97 0.60
CA LEU A 30 -9.14 -12.91 -0.58
C LEU A 30 -9.91 -14.22 -0.85
N GLU A 31 -9.53 -15.33 -0.21
CA GLU A 31 -10.35 -16.56 -0.14
C GLU A 31 -11.54 -16.38 0.80
N ALA A 32 -11.33 -15.74 1.96
CA ALA A 32 -12.38 -15.54 2.95
C ALA A 32 -13.23 -14.27 2.73
N PHE A 33 -12.68 -13.22 2.12
CA PHE A 33 -13.34 -11.93 1.94
C PHE A 33 -13.42 -11.51 0.47
N SER A 34 -14.41 -10.67 0.16
CA SER A 34 -14.50 -10.07 -1.17
C SER A 34 -13.30 -9.14 -1.43
N PRO A 35 -12.79 -9.07 -2.66
CA PRO A 35 -11.63 -8.24 -2.97
C PRO A 35 -11.88 -6.75 -2.75
N VAL A 36 -13.12 -6.32 -2.94
CA VAL A 36 -13.56 -4.95 -2.69
C VAL A 36 -13.53 -4.65 -1.17
N ALA A 37 -14.01 -5.56 -0.33
CA ALA A 37 -13.99 -5.36 1.13
C ALA A 37 -12.56 -5.22 1.66
N PHE A 38 -11.65 -6.07 1.19
CA PHE A 38 -10.23 -5.99 1.55
C PHE A 38 -9.62 -4.64 1.17
N ALA A 39 -9.89 -4.16 -0.06
CA ALA A 39 -9.42 -2.86 -0.54
C ALA A 39 -9.92 -1.70 0.35
N VAL A 40 -11.21 -1.69 0.69
CA VAL A 40 -11.82 -0.64 1.53
C VAL A 40 -11.18 -0.62 2.92
N VAL A 41 -11.02 -1.78 3.56
CA VAL A 41 -10.41 -1.87 4.90
C VAL A 41 -8.97 -1.37 4.88
N ARG A 42 -8.16 -1.80 3.91
CA ARG A 42 -6.78 -1.32 3.73
C ARG A 42 -6.75 0.20 3.61
N PHE A 43 -7.72 0.78 2.94
CA PHE A 43 -7.82 2.22 2.76
C PHE A 43 -8.21 3.00 3.99
N ILE A 44 -9.20 2.51 4.73
CA ILE A 44 -9.57 3.09 6.01
C ILE A 44 -8.35 3.11 6.94
N ILE A 45 -7.59 2.01 6.99
CA ILE A 45 -6.36 1.91 7.80
C ILE A 45 -5.30 2.90 7.28
N ALA A 46 -5.00 2.91 5.99
CA ALA A 46 -3.98 3.78 5.41
C ALA A 46 -4.30 5.27 5.61
N THR A 47 -5.56 5.68 5.37
CA THR A 47 -6.01 7.05 5.61
C THR A 47 -5.94 7.42 7.08
N SER A 48 -6.34 6.52 7.99
CA SER A 48 -6.26 6.78 9.43
C SER A 48 -4.81 7.00 9.88
N ILE A 49 -3.89 6.14 9.44
CA ILE A 49 -2.46 6.29 9.73
C ILE A 49 -1.94 7.62 9.16
N LEU A 50 -2.30 7.94 7.91
CA LEU A 50 -1.87 9.18 7.27
C LEU A 50 -2.35 10.42 8.02
N ILE A 51 -3.60 10.41 8.53
CA ILE A 51 -4.14 11.49 9.36
C ILE A 51 -3.31 11.62 10.65
N VAL A 52 -3.02 10.52 11.34
CA VAL A 52 -2.20 10.53 12.57
C VAL A 52 -0.79 11.06 12.30
N VAL A 53 -0.15 10.62 11.22
CA VAL A 53 1.18 11.10 10.81
C VAL A 53 1.14 12.59 10.47
N LYS A 54 0.11 13.05 9.75
CA LYS A 54 -0.09 14.45 9.42
C LYS A 54 -0.22 15.32 10.67
N MET A 55 -1.01 14.87 11.65
CA MET A 55 -1.18 15.58 12.93
C MET A 55 0.15 15.74 13.67
N LYS A 56 0.99 14.70 13.68
CA LYS A 56 2.31 14.75 14.33
C LYS A 56 3.34 15.58 13.59
N THR A 57 3.29 15.59 12.26
CA THR A 57 4.38 16.13 11.45
C THR A 57 4.10 17.57 11.00
N ASN A 58 2.83 17.97 10.86
CA ASN A 58 2.35 19.34 10.51
C ASN A 58 3.07 20.02 9.31
N LYS A 59 3.80 19.25 8.50
CA LYS A 59 4.69 19.75 7.43
C LYS A 59 4.03 19.83 6.06
N GLU A 60 2.94 19.11 5.82
CA GLU A 60 2.32 19.02 4.49
C GLU A 60 0.94 19.66 4.43
N LYS A 61 0.85 20.75 3.66
CA LYS A 61 -0.42 21.33 3.21
C LYS A 61 -0.94 20.51 2.03
N VAL A 62 -1.81 19.55 2.31
CA VAL A 62 -2.55 18.82 1.27
C VAL A 62 -3.45 19.82 0.54
N LYS A 63 -3.16 20.11 -0.74
CA LYS A 63 -4.04 20.92 -1.58
C LYS A 63 -5.27 20.09 -1.95
N LYS A 64 -6.44 20.73 -1.98
CA LYS A 64 -7.71 20.05 -2.31
C LYS A 64 -7.74 19.48 -3.73
N GLU A 65 -6.91 20.02 -4.63
CA GLU A 65 -6.71 19.56 -6.01
C GLU A 65 -6.02 18.19 -6.05
N ASP A 66 -5.02 17.98 -5.19
CA ASP A 66 -4.29 16.71 -5.10
C ASP A 66 -5.17 15.60 -4.52
N LEU A 67 -6.19 15.95 -3.73
CA LEU A 67 -7.13 14.98 -3.14
C LEU A 67 -7.88 14.19 -4.23
N LYS A 68 -8.27 14.85 -5.32
CA LYS A 68 -8.95 14.20 -6.45
C LYS A 68 -8.00 13.26 -7.20
N LEU A 69 -6.75 13.67 -7.40
CA LEU A 69 -5.70 12.88 -8.04
C LEU A 69 -5.30 11.65 -7.19
N MET A 70 -5.24 11.81 -5.87
CA MET A 70 -5.01 10.70 -4.93
C MET A 70 -6.17 9.70 -4.92
N ALA A 71 -7.41 10.18 -5.02
CA ALA A 71 -8.58 9.30 -5.15
C ALA A 71 -8.61 8.57 -6.50
N LEU A 72 -8.19 9.22 -7.59
CA LEU A 72 -8.17 8.62 -8.93
C LEU A 72 -7.11 7.53 -9.07
N THR A 73 -5.89 7.80 -8.57
CA THR A 73 -4.78 6.83 -8.56
C THR A 73 -5.12 5.60 -7.72
N TRP A 74 -5.87 5.77 -6.63
CA TRP A 74 -6.39 4.66 -5.84
C TRP A 74 -7.32 3.75 -6.64
N ILE A 75 -8.33 4.32 -7.30
CA ILE A 75 -9.35 3.55 -8.03
C ILE A 75 -8.69 2.77 -9.16
N PHE A 76 -7.87 3.43 -9.98
CA PHE A 76 -7.25 2.82 -11.16
C PHE A 76 -6.17 1.79 -10.82
N CYS A 77 -5.28 2.08 -9.87
CA CYS A 77 -4.13 1.21 -9.61
C CYS A 77 -4.51 0.00 -8.75
N HIS A 78 -5.43 0.15 -7.79
CA HIS A 78 -5.72 -0.91 -6.84
C HIS A 78 -6.80 -1.90 -7.32
N HIS A 79 -7.79 -1.45 -8.09
CA HIS A 79 -8.80 -2.36 -8.63
C HIS A 79 -8.20 -3.34 -9.64
N LEU A 80 -7.32 -2.87 -10.54
CA LEU A 80 -6.67 -3.75 -11.53
C LEU A 80 -5.73 -4.78 -10.87
N TYR A 81 -4.98 -4.39 -9.84
CA TYR A 81 -4.07 -5.29 -9.13
C TYR A 81 -4.81 -6.38 -8.37
N ILE A 82 -5.84 -6.00 -7.60
CA ILE A 82 -6.61 -6.95 -6.79
C ILE A 82 -7.42 -7.92 -7.67
N PHE A 83 -7.96 -7.46 -8.80
CA PHE A 83 -8.65 -8.34 -9.74
C PHE A 83 -7.68 -9.34 -10.40
N GLY A 84 -6.48 -8.88 -10.79
CA GLY A 84 -5.42 -9.75 -11.31
C GLY A 84 -4.99 -10.82 -10.30
N VAL A 85 -4.88 -10.46 -9.01
CA VAL A 85 -4.52 -11.41 -7.95
C VAL A 85 -5.58 -12.49 -7.76
N LYS A 86 -6.87 -12.17 -7.87
CA LYS A 86 -7.95 -13.15 -7.74
C LYS A 86 -8.10 -14.06 -8.96
N ILE A 87 -7.78 -13.59 -10.17
CA ILE A 87 -7.73 -14.45 -11.39
C ILE A 87 -6.59 -15.48 -11.30
N MET A 88 -5.54 -15.17 -10.54
CA MET A 88 -4.38 -16.03 -10.30
C MET A 88 -4.51 -16.92 -9.05
N VAL A 89 -5.63 -16.89 -8.33
CA VAL A 89 -6.00 -17.88 -7.28
C VAL A 89 -7.04 -18.81 -7.87
#